data_AF-A0A6M2D2Q5-F1
#
_entry.id   AF-A0A6M2D2Q5-F1
#
_cell.length_a   1.000
_cell.length_b   1.000
_cell.length_c   1.000
_cell.angle_alpha   90.00
_cell.angle_beta   90.00
_cell.angle_gamma   90.00
#
_symmetry.space_group_name_H-M   'P 1'
#
loop_
_entity.id
_entity.type
_entity.pdbx_description
1 polymer ?
#
loop_
_entity_poly.entity_id
_entity_poly.type
_entity_poly.pdbx_seq_one_letter_code
_entity_poly.pdbx_strand_id
1 'polypeptide(L)'
;MNLKGLKKPELLELARELGQVIAETKRKQEIIDAIEKIGADDEELSECLEAITQRKEEQRLREEKEEQRLREEKEEQRRREEKEEQRRHEEKEERERERIDRMEMKRLEIELAKAQSMNGASAVARERERRMTDLMPSYAVGGDMGLFLVHFERTCERENFAKNTWPQRLLTLLPCEVADIIARMGKEDADDYDRVKASLLKKYRLSAEAFRRKFREIEKAKDESYPEFAYTLKVNLEEWLREEGALGDAEKTLQCFALEQFFRRLPENIRYWVQDRQGVDTITRAAELAEEYVNRRALEGEDVPRREISKYRADKPPRWTKSGRYMPKEGLDSKGSGDKKKRKKN
;
A
#
# COMPACT_ATOMS: atom_id res chain seq x y z
N MET A 1 -43.44 -103.20 -18.82
CA MET A 1 -43.01 -101.93 -19.44
C MET A 1 -42.77 -102.16 -20.93
N ASN A 2 -43.13 -101.23 -21.84
CA ASN A 2 -42.96 -101.43 -23.28
C ASN A 2 -41.60 -100.93 -23.80
N LEU A 3 -40.57 -101.77 -23.75
CA LEU A 3 -39.21 -101.48 -24.24
C LEU A 3 -39.14 -101.16 -25.74
N LYS A 4 -40.11 -101.62 -26.54
CA LYS A 4 -40.16 -101.32 -27.99
C LYS A 4 -40.51 -99.86 -28.28
N GLY A 5 -41.14 -99.16 -27.34
CA GLY A 5 -41.50 -97.73 -27.45
C GLY A 5 -40.34 -96.76 -27.22
N LEU A 6 -39.28 -97.17 -26.53
CA LEU A 6 -38.15 -96.31 -26.17
C LEU A 6 -37.22 -96.02 -27.35
N LYS A 7 -36.58 -94.85 -27.35
CA LYS A 7 -35.58 -94.50 -28.37
C LYS A 7 -34.29 -95.29 -28.12
N LYS A 8 -33.55 -95.60 -29.18
CA LYS A 8 -32.25 -96.30 -29.10
C LYS A 8 -31.28 -95.70 -28.06
N PRO A 9 -31.10 -94.37 -27.92
CA PRO A 9 -30.26 -93.79 -26.87
C PRO A 9 -30.77 -94.05 -25.44
N GLU A 10 -32.09 -94.00 -25.22
CA GLU A 10 -32.70 -94.28 -23.91
C GLU A 10 -32.50 -95.74 -23.50
N LEU A 11 -32.59 -96.66 -24.48
CA LEU A 11 -32.31 -98.09 -24.26
C LEU A 11 -30.83 -98.37 -23.96
N LEU A 12 -29.90 -97.66 -24.61
CA LEU A 12 -28.47 -97.79 -24.33
C LEU A 12 -28.11 -97.30 -22.92
N GLU A 13 -28.76 -96.23 -22.47
CA GLU A 13 -28.54 -95.64 -21.16
C GLU A 13 -29.16 -96.48 -20.05
N LEU A 14 -30.36 -97.02 -20.28
CA LEU A 14 -30.99 -98.00 -19.42
C LEU A 14 -30.13 -99.27 -19.29
N ALA A 15 -29.60 -99.79 -20.39
CA ALA A 15 -28.69 -100.93 -20.36
C ALA A 15 -27.42 -100.66 -19.55
N ARG A 16 -26.83 -99.45 -19.68
CA ARG A 16 -25.66 -99.03 -18.88
C ARG A 16 -25.98 -98.96 -17.40
N GLU A 17 -27.16 -98.46 -17.04
CA GLU A 17 -27.61 -98.34 -15.65
C GLU A 17 -27.84 -99.71 -15.00
N LEU A 18 -28.32 -100.68 -15.78
CA LEU A 18 -28.43 -102.09 -15.39
C LEU A 18 -27.08 -102.84 -15.46
N GLY A 19 -25.96 -102.13 -15.63
CA GLY A 19 -24.62 -102.71 -15.60
C GLY A 19 -24.15 -103.38 -16.90
N GLN A 20 -24.88 -103.25 -18.01
CA GLN A 20 -24.46 -103.75 -19.32
C GLN A 20 -23.91 -102.63 -20.22
N VAL A 21 -22.63 -102.74 -20.57
CA VAL A 21 -22.03 -101.86 -21.59
C VAL A 21 -22.29 -102.46 -22.98
N ILE A 22 -23.28 -101.91 -23.67
CA ILE A 22 -23.63 -102.32 -25.03
C ILE A 22 -23.03 -101.35 -26.05
N ALA A 23 -22.39 -101.89 -27.10
CA ALA A 23 -21.85 -101.09 -28.19
C ALA A 23 -22.95 -100.33 -28.94
N GLU A 24 -22.73 -99.03 -29.20
CA GLU A 24 -23.70 -98.14 -29.84
C GLU A 24 -24.06 -98.55 -31.28
N THR A 25 -23.24 -99.41 -31.89
CA THR A 25 -23.43 -99.98 -33.23
C THR A 25 -24.51 -101.06 -33.29
N LYS A 26 -24.93 -101.64 -32.16
CA LYS A 26 -25.95 -102.70 -32.13
C LYS A 26 -27.33 -102.21 -32.58
N ARG A 27 -28.14 -103.11 -33.14
CA ARG A 27 -29.52 -102.81 -33.57
C ARG A 27 -30.41 -102.61 -32.33
N LYS A 28 -31.46 -101.78 -32.45
CA LYS A 28 -32.40 -101.50 -31.35
C LYS A 28 -32.95 -102.79 -30.71
N GLN A 29 -33.27 -103.80 -31.52
CA GLN A 29 -33.78 -105.08 -31.03
C GLN A 29 -32.74 -105.86 -30.22
N GLU A 30 -31.48 -105.90 -30.66
CA GLU A 30 -30.39 -106.58 -29.94
C GLU A 30 -30.10 -105.94 -28.57
N ILE A 31 -30.42 -104.66 -28.41
CA ILE A 31 -30.31 -103.93 -27.13
C ILE A 31 -31.49 -104.31 -26.21
N ILE A 32 -32.70 -104.43 -26.76
CA ILE A 32 -33.90 -104.87 -26.02
C ILE A 32 -33.70 -106.29 -25.50
N ASP A 33 -33.28 -107.22 -26.37
CA ASP A 33 -33.05 -108.62 -26.02
C ASP A 33 -31.99 -108.76 -24.91
N ALA A 34 -30.99 -107.87 -24.90
CA ALA A 34 -29.93 -107.86 -23.90
C ALA A 34 -30.40 -107.34 -22.53
N ILE A 35 -31.32 -106.37 -22.50
CA ILE A 35 -31.99 -105.86 -21.29
C ILE A 35 -32.95 -106.91 -20.72
N GLU A 36 -33.76 -107.55 -21.58
CA GLU A 36 -34.69 -108.63 -21.18
C GLU A 36 -33.94 -109.82 -20.54
N LYS A 37 -32.72 -110.11 -21.01
CA LYS A 37 -31.87 -111.18 -20.45
C LYS A 37 -31.36 -110.89 -19.03
N ILE A 38 -31.38 -109.64 -18.57
CA ILE A 38 -31.01 -109.26 -17.20
C ILE A 38 -32.06 -109.77 -16.20
N GLY A 39 -33.30 -109.96 -16.65
CA GLY A 39 -34.39 -110.48 -15.82
C GLY A 39 -34.93 -109.47 -14.81
N ALA A 40 -34.66 -108.17 -15.01
CA ALA A 40 -35.25 -107.10 -14.22
C ALA A 40 -36.77 -107.04 -14.46
N ASP A 41 -37.54 -106.82 -13.39
CA ASP A 41 -38.98 -106.71 -13.51
C ASP A 41 -39.43 -105.33 -14.03
N ASP A 42 -40.72 -105.20 -14.30
CA ASP A 42 -41.30 -103.98 -14.86
C ASP A 42 -41.19 -102.76 -13.92
N GLU A 43 -41.11 -103.00 -12.62
CA GLU A 43 -41.01 -101.97 -11.58
C GLU A 43 -39.56 -101.46 -11.50
N GLU A 44 -38.58 -102.38 -11.46
CA GLU A 44 -37.13 -102.10 -11.50
C GLU A 44 -36.73 -101.33 -12.78
N LEU A 45 -37.30 -101.69 -13.92
CA LEU A 45 -37.06 -100.99 -15.20
C LEU A 45 -37.65 -99.57 -15.20
N SER A 46 -38.79 -99.37 -14.54
CA SER A 46 -39.42 -98.04 -14.39
C SER A 46 -38.60 -97.15 -13.47
N GLU A 47 -38.19 -97.66 -12.30
CA GLU A 47 -37.35 -96.93 -11.34
C GLU A 47 -36.01 -96.50 -11.95
N CYS A 48 -35.35 -97.39 -12.72
CA CYS A 48 -34.10 -97.04 -13.41
C CYS A 48 -34.29 -95.90 -14.42
N LEU A 49 -35.39 -95.93 -15.19
CA LEU A 49 -35.69 -94.86 -16.15
C LEU A 49 -36.06 -93.55 -15.47
N GLU A 50 -36.83 -93.58 -14.38
CA GLU A 50 -37.14 -92.41 -13.55
C GLU A 50 -35.86 -91.81 -12.93
N ALA A 51 -34.93 -92.64 -12.46
CA ALA A 51 -33.65 -92.17 -11.95
C ALA A 51 -32.75 -91.55 -13.04
N ILE A 52 -32.82 -92.06 -14.27
CA ILE A 52 -32.11 -91.47 -15.44
C ILE A 52 -32.75 -90.14 -15.83
N THR A 53 -34.09 -90.04 -15.87
CA THR A 53 -34.77 -88.78 -16.21
C THR A 53 -34.54 -87.72 -15.14
N GLN A 54 -34.65 -88.05 -13.85
CA GLN A 54 -34.36 -87.13 -12.75
C GLN A 54 -32.92 -86.62 -12.78
N ARG A 55 -31.92 -87.49 -13.00
CA ARG A 55 -30.51 -87.05 -13.13
C ARG A 55 -30.30 -86.11 -14.31
N LYS A 56 -30.94 -86.37 -15.45
CA LYS A 56 -30.87 -85.49 -16.63
C LYS A 56 -31.55 -84.14 -16.38
N GLU A 57 -32.68 -84.13 -15.70
CA GLU A 57 -33.38 -82.89 -15.34
C GLU A 57 -32.58 -82.08 -14.32
N GLU A 58 -32.01 -82.72 -13.30
CA GLU A 58 -31.11 -82.08 -12.36
C GLU A 58 -29.86 -81.51 -13.05
N GLN A 59 -29.26 -82.26 -13.98
CA GLN A 59 -28.09 -81.81 -14.72
C GLN A 59 -28.43 -80.60 -15.59
N ARG A 60 -29.56 -80.63 -16.30
CA ARG A 60 -30.06 -79.49 -17.08
C ARG A 60 -30.31 -78.27 -16.22
N LEU A 61 -30.92 -78.44 -15.05
CA LEU A 61 -31.18 -77.35 -14.11
C LEU A 61 -29.88 -76.78 -13.53
N ARG A 62 -28.87 -77.63 -13.29
CA ARG A 62 -27.54 -77.19 -12.83
C ARG A 62 -26.80 -76.42 -13.93
N GLU A 63 -26.83 -76.92 -15.16
CA GLU A 63 -26.26 -76.25 -16.34
C GLU A 63 -26.95 -74.91 -16.60
N GLU A 64 -28.28 -74.83 -16.53
CA GLU A 64 -29.05 -73.59 -16.70
C GLU A 64 -28.73 -72.57 -15.59
N LYS A 65 -28.62 -73.01 -14.33
CA LYS A 65 -28.21 -72.15 -13.21
C LYS A 65 -26.76 -71.67 -13.35
N GLU A 66 -25.86 -72.52 -13.84
CA GLU A 66 -24.47 -72.14 -14.09
C GLU A 66 -24.36 -71.16 -15.25
N GLU A 67 -25.08 -71.39 -16.34
CA GLU A 67 -25.16 -70.48 -17.47
C GLU A 67 -25.78 -69.14 -17.05
N GLN A 68 -26.83 -69.15 -16.23
CA GLN A 68 -27.44 -67.94 -15.70
C GLN A 68 -26.47 -67.16 -14.82
N ARG A 69 -25.73 -67.82 -13.92
CA ARG A 69 -24.68 -67.18 -13.11
C ARG A 69 -23.58 -66.55 -13.97
N LEU A 70 -23.11 -67.26 -15.00
CA LEU A 70 -22.11 -66.74 -15.93
C LEU A 70 -22.64 -65.55 -16.75
N ARG A 71 -23.93 -65.54 -17.10
CA ARG A 71 -24.58 -64.41 -17.78
C ARG A 71 -24.67 -63.20 -16.86
N GLU A 72 -25.10 -63.39 -15.61
CA GLU A 72 -25.19 -62.34 -14.59
C GLU A 72 -23.81 -61.74 -14.27
N GLU A 73 -22.78 -62.58 -14.10
CA GLU A 73 -21.41 -62.13 -13.84
C GLU A 73 -20.83 -61.32 -15.02
N LYS A 74 -21.06 -61.77 -16.27
CA LYS A 74 -20.68 -61.02 -17.48
C LYS A 74 -21.41 -59.68 -17.59
N GLU A 75 -22.69 -59.64 -17.25
CA GLU A 75 -23.47 -58.40 -17.28
C GLU A 75 -23.02 -57.43 -16.18
N GLU A 76 -22.75 -57.93 -14.97
CA GLU A 76 -22.20 -57.13 -13.89
C GLU A 76 -20.81 -56.59 -14.25
N GLN A 77 -19.97 -57.41 -14.86
CA GLN A 77 -18.64 -57.00 -15.32
C GLN A 77 -18.73 -55.91 -16.39
N ARG A 78 -19.62 -56.05 -17.39
CA ARG A 78 -19.89 -54.97 -18.36
C ARG A 78 -20.36 -53.68 -17.68
N ARG A 79 -21.28 -53.77 -16.72
CA ARG A 79 -21.76 -52.58 -15.97
C ARG A 79 -20.65 -51.94 -15.13
N ARG A 80 -19.69 -52.71 -14.62
CA ARG A 80 -18.53 -52.19 -13.89
C ARG A 80 -17.57 -51.48 -14.85
N GLU A 81 -17.27 -52.08 -15.99
CA GLU A 81 -16.40 -51.52 -17.04
C GLU A 81 -16.99 -50.22 -17.61
N GLU A 82 -18.28 -50.17 -17.93
CA GLU A 82 -18.98 -48.96 -18.39
C GLU A 82 -18.93 -47.84 -17.35
N LYS A 83 -19.16 -48.15 -16.06
CA LYS A 83 -19.05 -47.16 -14.98
C LYS A 83 -17.62 -46.64 -14.82
N GLU A 84 -16.62 -47.49 -15.01
CA GLU A 84 -15.21 -47.11 -14.90
C GLU A 84 -14.79 -46.25 -16.10
N GLU A 85 -15.24 -46.57 -17.32
CA GLU A 85 -15.07 -45.72 -18.50
C GLU A 85 -15.76 -44.37 -18.34
N GLN A 86 -17.00 -44.36 -17.84
CA GLN A 86 -17.74 -43.13 -17.58
C GLN A 86 -17.00 -42.24 -16.58
N ARG A 87 -16.49 -42.81 -15.48
CA ARG A 87 -15.65 -42.07 -14.52
C ARG A 87 -14.37 -41.54 -15.14
N ARG A 88 -13.69 -42.33 -15.98
CA ARG A 88 -12.50 -41.88 -16.72
C ARG A 88 -12.82 -40.76 -17.71
N HIS A 89 -13.99 -40.79 -18.33
CA HIS A 89 -14.44 -39.74 -19.25
C HIS A 89 -14.75 -38.45 -18.47
N GLU A 90 -15.52 -38.54 -17.39
CA GLU A 90 -15.85 -37.40 -16.52
C GLU A 90 -14.61 -36.75 -15.93
N GLU A 91 -13.63 -37.54 -15.46
CA GLU A 91 -12.36 -37.02 -14.93
C GLU A 91 -11.53 -36.31 -16.02
N LYS A 92 -11.55 -36.81 -17.26
CA LYS A 92 -10.88 -36.15 -18.40
C LYS A 92 -11.56 -34.82 -18.74
N GLU A 93 -12.89 -34.79 -18.77
CA GLU A 93 -13.65 -33.56 -19.01
C GLU A 93 -13.44 -32.53 -17.89
N GLU A 94 -13.39 -32.97 -16.64
CA GLU A 94 -13.10 -32.10 -15.50
C GLU A 94 -11.69 -31.51 -15.59
N ARG A 95 -10.67 -32.33 -15.88
CA ARG A 95 -9.30 -31.85 -16.11
C ARG A 95 -9.21 -30.87 -17.29
N GLU A 96 -10.01 -31.08 -18.34
CA GLU A 96 -10.05 -30.15 -19.47
C GLU A 96 -10.73 -28.83 -19.11
N ARG A 97 -11.84 -28.87 -18.35
CA ARG A 97 -12.48 -27.67 -17.78
C ARG A 97 -11.52 -26.89 -16.90
N GLU A 98 -10.85 -27.55 -15.95
CA GLU A 98 -9.84 -26.93 -15.10
C GLU A 98 -8.67 -26.31 -15.90
N ARG A 99 -8.28 -26.94 -17.02
CA ARG A 99 -7.25 -26.39 -17.90
C ARG A 99 -7.74 -25.12 -18.60
N ILE A 100 -8.97 -25.12 -19.09
CA ILE A 100 -9.61 -23.93 -19.70
C ILE A 100 -9.72 -22.81 -18.67
N ASP A 101 -10.28 -23.08 -17.50
CA ASP A 101 -10.43 -22.10 -16.41
C ASP A 101 -9.06 -21.55 -15.98
N ARG A 102 -8.03 -22.39 -15.87
CA ARG A 102 -6.66 -21.96 -15.57
C ARG A 102 -6.08 -21.06 -16.65
N MET A 103 -6.32 -21.38 -17.92
CA MET A 103 -5.87 -20.53 -19.04
C MET A 103 -6.63 -19.20 -19.07
N GLU A 104 -7.93 -19.21 -18.79
CA GLU A 104 -8.76 -18.02 -18.71
C GLU A 104 -8.35 -17.13 -17.53
N MET A 105 -8.15 -17.71 -16.34
CA MET A 105 -7.59 -17.02 -15.19
C MET A 105 -6.23 -16.40 -15.50
N LYS A 106 -5.30 -17.15 -16.11
CA LYS A 106 -4.00 -16.60 -16.54
C LYS A 106 -4.15 -15.50 -17.58
N ARG A 107 -5.12 -15.61 -18.50
CA ARG A 107 -5.40 -14.57 -19.49
C ARG A 107 -5.91 -13.31 -18.82
N LEU A 108 -6.85 -13.43 -17.88
CA LEU A 108 -7.37 -12.32 -17.08
C LEU A 108 -6.28 -11.72 -16.19
N GLU A 109 -5.38 -12.52 -15.61
CA GLU A 109 -4.20 -12.03 -14.88
C GLU A 109 -3.25 -11.25 -15.78
N ILE A 110 -2.95 -11.76 -16.99
CA ILE A 110 -2.13 -11.04 -17.97
C ILE A 110 -2.84 -9.77 -18.44
N GLU A 111 -4.16 -9.79 -18.59
CA GLU A 111 -4.97 -8.63 -19.00
C GLU A 111 -5.04 -7.59 -17.88
N LEU A 112 -5.18 -8.01 -16.62
CA LEU A 112 -5.10 -7.16 -15.44
C LEU A 112 -3.68 -6.59 -15.27
N ALA A 113 -2.63 -7.40 -15.45
CA ALA A 113 -1.25 -6.95 -15.43
C ALA A 113 -0.94 -6.00 -16.58
N LYS A 114 -1.52 -6.22 -17.77
CA LYS A 114 -1.46 -5.28 -18.90
C LYS A 114 -2.26 -4.02 -18.62
N ALA A 115 -3.42 -4.09 -17.99
CA ALA A 115 -4.21 -2.92 -17.62
C ALA A 115 -3.51 -2.10 -16.51
N GLN A 116 -2.89 -2.77 -15.55
CA GLN A 116 -2.03 -2.16 -14.52
C GLN A 116 -0.74 -1.58 -15.13
N SER A 117 -0.13 -2.28 -16.10
CA SER A 117 1.06 -1.80 -16.82
C SER A 117 0.73 -0.72 -17.85
N MET A 118 -0.47 -0.69 -18.44
CA MET A 118 -0.96 0.38 -19.30
C MET A 118 -1.39 1.57 -18.45
N ASN A 119 -1.95 1.36 -17.26
CA ASN A 119 -2.13 2.43 -16.27
C ASN A 119 -0.78 2.94 -15.75
N GLY A 120 0.24 2.10 -15.59
CA GLY A 120 1.59 2.50 -15.19
C GLY A 120 2.39 3.18 -16.30
N ALA A 121 2.32 2.70 -17.55
CA ALA A 121 3.00 3.29 -18.70
C ALA A 121 2.25 4.53 -19.24
N SER A 122 0.92 4.54 -19.18
CA SER A 122 0.10 5.73 -19.47
C SER A 122 0.15 6.72 -18.32
N ALA A 123 0.25 6.30 -17.05
CA ALA A 123 0.56 7.22 -15.96
C ALA A 123 1.95 7.81 -16.18
N VAL A 124 3.03 7.04 -16.31
CA VAL A 124 4.38 7.62 -16.51
C VAL A 124 4.49 8.48 -17.79
N ALA A 125 3.73 8.19 -18.85
CA ALA A 125 3.64 9.03 -20.05
C ALA A 125 2.73 10.28 -19.88
N ARG A 126 1.58 10.19 -19.21
CA ARG A 126 0.66 11.33 -18.92
C ARG A 126 1.16 12.22 -17.76
N GLU A 127 1.86 11.62 -16.80
CA GLU A 127 2.59 12.23 -15.68
C GLU A 127 3.74 13.11 -16.20
N ARG A 128 4.30 12.74 -17.36
CA ARG A 128 5.26 13.53 -18.15
C ARG A 128 4.60 14.66 -18.95
N GLU A 129 3.30 14.61 -19.19
CA GLU A 129 2.60 15.53 -20.10
C GLU A 129 1.97 16.73 -19.37
N ARG A 130 1.61 16.60 -18.08
CA ARG A 130 1.18 17.76 -17.27
C ARG A 130 2.30 18.24 -16.36
N ARG A 131 3.03 19.25 -16.84
CA ARG A 131 3.96 20.00 -16.00
C ARG A 131 3.15 20.70 -14.92
N MET A 132 3.65 20.69 -13.70
CA MET A 132 2.97 21.35 -12.58
C MET A 132 2.76 22.86 -12.86
N THR A 133 3.66 23.48 -13.63
CA THR A 133 3.57 24.86 -14.12
C THR A 133 2.33 25.14 -14.99
N ASP A 134 1.75 24.10 -15.61
CA ASP A 134 0.55 24.23 -16.46
C ASP A 134 -0.75 24.12 -15.62
N LEU A 135 -0.64 23.66 -14.36
CA LEU A 135 -1.78 23.38 -13.47
C LEU A 135 -1.98 24.43 -12.38
N MET A 136 -0.91 25.13 -12.01
CA MET A 136 -0.95 26.24 -11.07
C MET A 136 0.20 27.21 -11.32
N PRO A 137 0.02 28.51 -10.99
CA PRO A 137 1.08 29.49 -11.13
C PRO A 137 2.25 29.16 -10.20
N SER A 138 3.47 29.50 -10.64
CA SER A 138 4.66 29.48 -9.80
C SER A 138 4.48 30.39 -8.59
N TYR A 139 5.20 30.08 -7.51
CA TYR A 139 5.17 30.87 -6.30
C TYR A 139 5.67 32.30 -6.56
N ALA A 140 4.84 33.28 -6.21
CA ALA A 140 5.20 34.68 -6.28
C ALA A 140 6.06 35.06 -5.06
N VAL A 141 7.20 35.70 -5.31
CA VAL A 141 8.10 36.18 -4.25
C VAL A 141 7.35 37.18 -3.36
N GLY A 142 7.18 36.85 -2.08
CA GLY A 142 6.43 37.65 -1.11
C GLY A 142 4.95 37.25 -0.94
N GLY A 143 4.50 36.16 -1.57
CA GLY A 143 3.18 35.58 -1.32
C GLY A 143 3.11 34.72 -0.05
N ASP A 144 1.90 34.34 0.35
CA ASP A 144 1.69 33.41 1.46
C ASP A 144 2.08 31.98 1.04
N MET A 145 3.22 31.50 1.56
CA MET A 145 3.72 30.15 1.30
C MET A 145 2.80 29.06 1.86
N GLY A 146 2.13 29.32 2.98
CA GLY A 146 1.17 28.39 3.57
C GLY A 146 -0.04 28.19 2.65
N LEU A 147 -0.64 29.29 2.19
CA LEU A 147 -1.74 29.25 1.23
C LEU A 147 -1.31 28.61 -0.10
N PHE A 148 -0.12 28.95 -0.60
CA PHE A 148 0.43 28.33 -1.81
C PHE A 148 0.56 26.81 -1.68
N LEU A 149 1.09 26.32 -0.56
CA LEU A 149 1.25 24.88 -0.34
C LEU A 149 -0.11 24.19 -0.24
N VAL A 150 -1.13 24.80 0.35
CA VAL A 150 -2.50 24.26 0.35
C VAL A 150 -3.06 24.14 -1.08
N HIS A 151 -2.83 25.15 -1.93
CA HIS A 151 -3.23 25.08 -3.34
C HIS A 151 -2.48 24.00 -4.12
N PHE A 152 -1.19 23.84 -3.83
CA PHE A 152 -0.36 22.79 -4.39
C PHE A 152 -0.86 21.40 -3.99
N GLU A 153 -1.14 21.15 -2.71
CA GLU A 153 -1.66 19.89 -2.19
C GLU A 153 -2.99 19.52 -2.85
N ARG A 154 -3.94 20.46 -2.87
CA ARG A 154 -5.24 20.25 -3.53
C ARG A 154 -5.10 19.97 -5.02
N THR A 155 -4.13 20.58 -5.68
CA THR A 155 -3.84 20.32 -7.11
C THR A 155 -3.27 18.92 -7.30
N CYS A 156 -2.35 18.50 -6.44
CA CYS A 156 -1.77 17.16 -6.50
C CYS A 156 -2.80 16.06 -6.18
N GLU A 157 -3.68 16.29 -5.22
CA GLU A 157 -4.79 15.39 -4.88
C GLU A 157 -5.79 15.29 -6.04
N ARG A 158 -6.17 16.44 -6.64
CA ARG A 158 -7.10 16.47 -7.78
C ARG A 158 -6.56 15.72 -9.00
N GLU A 159 -5.27 15.86 -9.28
CA GLU A 159 -4.62 15.16 -10.40
C GLU A 159 -4.10 13.76 -10.01
N ASN A 160 -4.32 13.33 -8.76
CA ASN A 160 -3.94 12.03 -8.21
C ASN A 160 -2.43 11.71 -8.35
N PHE A 161 -1.56 12.70 -8.17
CA PHE A 161 -0.11 12.50 -8.18
C PHE A 161 0.37 11.71 -6.96
N ALA A 162 1.30 10.78 -7.16
CA ALA A 162 1.88 10.01 -6.07
C ALA A 162 2.68 10.91 -5.11
N LYS A 163 2.47 10.79 -3.79
CA LYS A 163 3.03 11.69 -2.76
C LYS A 163 4.57 11.80 -2.80
N ASN A 164 5.25 10.72 -3.19
CA ASN A 164 6.70 10.68 -3.38
C ASN A 164 7.23 11.52 -4.56
N THR A 165 6.35 11.98 -5.46
CA THR A 165 6.68 12.87 -6.59
C THR A 165 6.40 14.34 -6.30
N TRP A 166 5.75 14.64 -5.18
CA TRP A 166 5.34 16.00 -4.83
C TRP A 166 6.54 16.94 -4.62
N PRO A 167 7.64 16.56 -3.94
CA PRO A 167 8.79 17.47 -3.77
C PRO A 167 9.41 17.92 -5.09
N GLN A 168 9.56 17.02 -6.05
CA GLN A 168 10.15 17.31 -7.36
C GLN A 168 9.23 18.19 -8.21
N ARG A 169 7.91 18.00 -8.10
CA ARG A 169 6.91 18.86 -8.74
C ARG A 169 6.87 20.26 -8.10
N LEU A 170 6.93 20.32 -6.77
CA LEU A 170 6.97 21.57 -6.02
C LEU A 170 8.19 22.42 -6.43
N LEU A 171 9.37 21.80 -6.57
CA LEU A 171 10.59 22.48 -7.02
C LEU A 171 10.41 23.23 -8.34
N THR A 172 9.61 22.72 -9.28
CA THR A 172 9.36 23.39 -10.57
C THR A 172 8.54 24.67 -10.46
N LEU A 173 7.83 24.87 -9.35
CA LEU A 173 7.02 26.06 -9.11
C LEU A 173 7.73 27.09 -8.23
N LEU A 174 8.85 26.72 -7.62
CA LEU A 174 9.54 27.56 -6.66
C LEU A 174 10.66 28.37 -7.36
N PRO A 175 10.84 29.65 -7.00
CA PRO A 175 12.02 30.42 -7.39
C PRO A 175 13.31 29.76 -6.88
N CYS A 176 14.44 30.01 -7.56
CA CYS A 176 15.74 29.41 -7.23
C CYS A 176 16.13 29.62 -5.75
N GLU A 177 15.87 30.80 -5.19
CA GLU A 177 16.19 31.17 -3.81
C GLU A 177 15.47 30.29 -2.78
N VAL A 178 14.36 29.69 -3.20
CA VAL A 178 13.46 28.87 -2.39
C VAL A 178 13.77 27.39 -2.58
N ALA A 179 14.03 27.00 -3.82
CA ALA A 179 14.52 25.67 -4.16
C ALA A 179 15.85 25.35 -3.46
N ASP A 180 16.70 26.35 -3.22
CA ASP A 180 17.94 26.24 -2.44
C ASP A 180 17.73 25.69 -1.01
N ILE A 181 16.55 25.90 -0.42
CA ILE A 181 16.22 25.37 0.91
C ILE A 181 16.13 23.85 0.84
N ILE A 182 15.43 23.33 -0.17
CA ILE A 182 15.25 21.90 -0.42
C ILE A 182 16.59 21.27 -0.82
N ALA A 183 17.40 21.97 -1.63
CA ALA A 183 18.71 21.48 -2.06
C ALA A 183 19.73 21.33 -0.93
N ARG A 184 19.55 22.04 0.19
CA ARG A 184 20.42 21.94 1.39
C ARG A 184 19.95 20.87 2.38
N MET A 185 18.80 20.26 2.16
CA MET A 185 18.29 19.16 3.00
C MET A 185 19.04 17.86 2.67
N GLY A 186 19.09 16.92 3.62
CA GLY A 186 19.56 15.57 3.34
C GLY A 186 18.69 14.91 2.26
N LYS A 187 19.26 14.00 1.46
CA LYS A 187 18.54 13.36 0.35
C LYS A 187 17.20 12.74 0.79
N GLU A 188 17.23 12.04 1.92
CA GLU A 188 16.03 11.42 2.51
C GLU A 188 14.98 12.45 2.96
N ASP A 189 15.43 13.60 3.43
CA ASP A 189 14.53 14.68 3.86
C ASP A 189 13.93 15.45 2.68
N ALA A 190 14.68 15.60 1.58
CA ALA A 190 14.25 16.28 0.37
C ALA A 190 13.23 15.45 -0.44
N ASP A 191 13.27 14.13 -0.31
CA ASP A 191 12.33 13.21 -0.95
C ASP A 191 11.01 13.04 -0.16
N ASP A 192 10.94 13.53 1.09
CA ASP A 192 9.76 13.53 1.94
C ASP A 192 9.04 14.89 1.90
N TYR A 193 7.85 14.92 1.29
CA TYR A 193 7.04 16.13 1.17
C TYR A 193 6.70 16.77 2.52
N ASP A 194 6.41 15.98 3.56
CA ASP A 194 5.99 16.54 4.84
C ASP A 194 7.16 17.28 5.52
N ARG A 195 8.39 16.77 5.34
CA ARG A 195 9.63 17.43 5.80
C ARG A 195 9.96 18.69 4.98
N VAL A 196 9.79 18.63 3.66
CA VAL A 196 9.95 19.79 2.78
C VAL A 196 8.95 20.89 3.13
N LYS A 197 7.67 20.54 3.31
CA LYS A 197 6.61 21.46 3.74
C LYS A 197 6.96 22.13 5.06
N ALA A 198 7.37 21.37 6.07
CA ALA A 198 7.77 21.92 7.37
C ALA A 198 8.95 22.91 7.24
N SER A 199 9.95 22.58 6.43
CA SER A 199 11.14 23.41 6.20
C SER A 199 10.81 24.70 5.47
N LEU A 200 9.96 24.63 4.44
CA LEU A 200 9.46 25.80 3.71
C LEU A 200 8.62 26.70 4.62
N LEU A 201 7.65 26.15 5.34
CA LEU A 201 6.83 26.92 6.29
C LEU A 201 7.68 27.58 7.38
N LYS A 202 8.73 26.91 7.88
CA LYS A 202 9.67 27.50 8.83
C LYS A 202 10.43 28.67 8.22
N LYS A 203 10.93 28.54 6.98
CA LYS A 203 11.60 29.64 6.27
C LYS A 203 10.65 30.80 5.93
N TYR A 204 9.41 30.53 5.55
CA TYR A 204 8.46 31.57 5.17
C TYR A 204 7.69 32.17 6.35
N ARG A 205 7.68 31.53 7.52
CA ARG A 205 7.52 32.26 8.78
C ARG A 205 8.64 33.29 8.95
N LEU A 206 9.85 33.04 8.43
CA LEU A 206 10.86 34.09 8.31
C LEU A 206 10.52 35.14 7.23
N SER A 207 9.47 34.98 6.42
CA SER A 207 8.96 36.01 5.48
C SER A 207 8.19 37.08 6.24
N ALA A 208 7.26 36.68 7.12
CA ALA A 208 6.69 37.58 8.12
C ALA A 208 7.81 38.24 8.95
N GLU A 209 8.80 37.45 9.38
CA GLU A 209 9.99 37.99 10.04
C GLU A 209 10.83 38.90 9.14
N ALA A 210 10.85 38.70 7.82
CA ALA A 210 11.59 39.53 6.87
C ALA A 210 10.92 40.89 6.69
N PHE A 211 9.59 40.94 6.58
CA PHE A 211 8.83 42.20 6.60
C PHE A 211 8.98 42.90 7.94
N ARG A 212 8.91 42.16 9.05
CA ARG A 212 9.22 42.68 10.39
C ARG A 212 10.61 43.29 10.46
N ARG A 213 11.61 42.56 9.95
CA ARG A 213 13.01 43.01 9.95
C ARG A 213 13.18 44.26 9.09
N LYS A 214 12.63 44.26 7.87
CA LYS A 214 12.60 45.46 7.00
C LYS A 214 11.94 46.63 7.72
N PHE A 215 10.78 46.44 8.34
CA PHE A 215 10.11 47.49 9.13
C PHE A 215 11.00 48.03 10.28
N ARG A 216 11.78 47.17 10.94
CA ARG A 216 12.66 47.57 12.06
C ARG A 216 13.98 48.19 11.63
N GLU A 217 14.52 47.78 10.49
CA GLU A 217 15.86 48.13 10.02
C GLU A 217 15.85 49.15 8.87
N ILE A 218 14.69 49.46 8.28
CA ILE A 218 14.60 50.41 7.18
C ILE A 218 15.02 51.81 7.64
N GLU A 219 15.97 52.38 6.90
CA GLU A 219 16.43 53.75 7.05
C GLU A 219 16.09 54.53 5.79
N LYS A 220 15.73 55.81 5.95
CA LYS A 220 15.41 56.68 4.82
C LYS A 220 16.62 56.82 3.90
N ALA A 221 16.45 56.56 2.60
CA ALA A 221 17.52 56.76 1.64
C ALA A 221 17.84 58.26 1.44
N LYS A 222 19.05 58.58 0.98
CA LYS A 222 19.49 59.97 0.79
C LYS A 222 18.60 60.74 -0.20
N ASP A 223 18.18 60.07 -1.27
CA ASP A 223 17.42 60.67 -2.38
C ASP A 223 15.89 60.40 -2.30
N GLU A 224 15.43 59.70 -1.27
CA GLU A 224 14.00 59.39 -1.05
C GLU A 224 13.29 60.54 -0.34
N SER A 225 12.05 60.85 -0.71
CA SER A 225 11.24 61.85 0.01
C SER A 225 10.65 61.27 1.31
N TYR A 226 10.37 62.12 2.30
CA TYR A 226 9.76 61.66 3.56
C TYR A 226 8.40 60.97 3.39
N PRO A 227 7.51 61.40 2.47
CA PRO A 227 6.26 60.68 2.20
C PRO A 227 6.48 59.28 1.63
N GLU A 228 7.45 59.10 0.72
CA GLU A 228 7.81 57.78 0.17
C GLU A 228 8.36 56.86 1.25
N PHE A 229 9.22 57.39 2.13
CA PHE A 229 9.74 56.63 3.27
C PHE A 229 8.63 56.21 4.23
N ALA A 230 7.73 57.13 4.59
CA ALA A 230 6.61 56.83 5.47
C ALA A 230 5.66 55.79 4.86
N TYR A 231 5.42 55.86 3.55
CA TYR A 231 4.66 54.86 2.81
C TYR A 231 5.34 53.50 2.88
N THR A 232 6.63 53.40 2.56
CA THR A 232 7.39 52.15 2.59
C THR A 232 7.44 51.55 4.00
N LEU A 233 7.61 52.38 5.03
CA LEU A 233 7.56 51.95 6.43
C LEU A 233 6.20 51.34 6.78
N LYS A 234 5.11 52.03 6.39
CA LYS A 234 3.73 51.57 6.63
C LYS A 234 3.43 50.27 5.89
N VAL A 235 3.83 50.16 4.62
CA VAL A 235 3.63 48.95 3.82
C VAL A 235 4.32 47.76 4.46
N ASN A 236 5.59 47.88 4.86
CA ASN A 236 6.29 46.75 5.51
C ASN A 236 5.63 46.32 6.83
N LEU A 237 5.06 47.25 7.60
CA LEU A 237 4.29 46.92 8.81
C LEU A 237 2.98 46.19 8.48
N GLU A 238 2.22 46.70 7.52
CA GLU A 238 0.94 46.11 7.11
C GLU A 238 1.13 44.73 6.50
N GLU A 239 2.16 44.54 5.66
CA GLU A 239 2.53 43.23 5.11
C GLU A 239 2.95 42.26 6.23
N TRP A 240 3.77 42.69 7.19
CA TRP A 240 4.13 41.84 8.34
C TRP A 240 2.89 41.38 9.13
N LEU A 241 2.02 42.32 9.52
CA LEU A 241 0.82 41.98 10.30
C LEU A 241 -0.19 41.16 9.48
N ARG A 242 -0.23 41.32 8.16
CA ARG A 242 -1.08 40.51 7.28
C ARG A 242 -0.62 39.05 7.24
N GLU A 243 0.68 38.83 7.08
CA GLU A 243 1.28 37.49 7.06
C GLU A 243 1.16 36.78 8.41
N GLU A 244 1.15 37.52 9.54
CA GLU A 244 0.87 36.98 10.88
C GLU A 244 -0.64 36.77 11.15
N GLY A 245 -1.52 37.14 10.21
CA GLY A 245 -2.97 37.08 10.40
C GLY A 245 -3.49 38.02 11.51
N ALA A 246 -2.74 39.09 11.81
CA ALA A 246 -3.01 40.06 12.85
C ALA A 246 -3.56 41.40 12.32
N LEU A 247 -3.51 41.63 11.00
CA LEU A 247 -4.02 42.86 10.40
C LEU A 247 -5.54 43.01 10.61
N GLY A 248 -5.95 44.06 11.32
CA GLY A 248 -7.36 44.31 11.67
C GLY A 248 -7.81 43.66 12.99
N ASP A 249 -6.95 42.89 13.64
CA ASP A 249 -7.16 42.31 14.95
C ASP A 249 -6.20 42.97 15.96
N ALA A 250 -6.77 43.82 16.82
CA ALA A 250 -5.99 44.58 17.79
C ALA A 250 -5.28 43.68 18.81
N GLU A 251 -5.93 42.60 19.24
CA GLU A 251 -5.37 41.69 20.23
C GLU A 251 -4.19 40.92 19.64
N LYS A 252 -4.36 40.33 18.46
CA LYS A 252 -3.26 39.62 17.77
C LYS A 252 -2.10 40.54 17.43
N THR A 253 -2.39 41.78 17.02
CA THR A 253 -1.34 42.77 16.75
C THR A 253 -0.49 43.02 18.00
N LEU A 254 -1.13 43.21 19.16
CA LEU A 254 -0.42 43.37 20.43
C LEU A 254 0.42 42.12 20.76
N GLN A 255 -0.12 40.92 20.52
CA GLN A 255 0.62 39.67 20.73
C GLN A 255 1.86 39.58 19.83
N CYS A 256 1.80 39.95 18.54
CA CYS A 256 2.95 39.96 17.64
C CYS A 256 4.11 40.81 18.18
N PHE A 257 3.80 42.03 18.65
CA PHE A 257 4.80 42.91 19.26
C PHE A 257 5.31 42.39 20.60
N ALA A 258 4.43 41.84 21.44
CA ALA A 258 4.79 41.27 22.72
C ALA A 258 5.72 40.06 22.55
N LEU A 259 5.39 39.14 21.64
CA LEU A 259 6.20 37.99 21.25
C LEU A 259 7.55 38.40 20.68
N GLU A 260 7.59 39.39 19.78
CA GLU A 260 8.84 39.94 19.25
C GLU A 260 9.78 40.37 20.39
N GLN A 261 9.26 41.17 21.32
CA GLN A 261 10.05 41.67 22.44
C GLN A 261 10.45 40.55 23.40
N PHE A 262 9.53 39.63 23.69
CA PHE A 262 9.79 38.48 24.55
C PHE A 262 10.92 37.61 23.99
N PHE A 263 10.84 37.21 22.72
CA PHE A 263 11.88 36.40 22.08
C PHE A 263 13.22 37.10 22.09
N ARG A 264 13.29 38.41 21.79
CA ARG A 264 14.55 39.20 21.83
C ARG A 264 15.25 39.16 23.19
N ARG A 265 14.52 38.96 24.29
CA ARG A 265 15.09 38.89 25.65
C ARG A 265 15.47 37.49 26.09
N LEU A 266 15.04 36.45 25.38
CA LEU A 266 15.40 35.08 25.69
C LEU A 266 16.81 34.72 25.20
N PRO A 267 17.55 33.87 25.94
CA PRO A 267 18.72 33.16 25.43
C PRO A 267 18.41 32.37 24.15
N GLU A 268 19.39 32.23 23.26
CA GLU A 268 19.20 31.62 21.93
C GLU A 268 18.67 30.19 21.99
N ASN A 269 19.22 29.37 22.87
CA ASN A 269 18.81 27.97 23.05
C ASN A 269 17.33 27.84 23.45
N ILE A 270 16.85 28.72 24.34
CA ILE A 270 15.44 28.75 24.76
C ILE A 270 14.57 29.31 23.64
N ARG A 271 14.99 30.43 23.03
CA ARG A 271 14.27 31.09 21.93
C ARG A 271 13.98 30.13 20.78
N TYR A 272 15.01 29.44 20.27
CA TYR A 272 14.86 28.53 19.15
C TYR A 272 13.97 27.34 19.50
N TRP A 273 14.11 26.78 20.71
CA TRP A 273 13.27 25.67 21.13
C TRP A 273 11.79 26.07 21.25
N VAL A 274 11.49 27.26 21.78
CA VAL A 274 10.12 27.76 21.90
C VAL A 274 9.53 28.04 20.53
N GLN A 275 10.28 28.69 19.63
CA GLN A 275 9.82 29.01 18.27
C GLN A 275 9.58 27.78 17.38
N ASP A 276 10.19 26.64 17.70
CA ASP A 276 10.00 25.38 16.97
C ASP A 276 8.69 24.66 17.36
N ARG A 277 8.04 25.09 18.44
CA ARG A 277 6.74 24.54 18.87
C ARG A 277 5.59 25.11 18.04
N GLN A 278 4.54 24.30 17.89
CA GLN A 278 3.31 24.73 17.23
C GLN A 278 2.44 25.54 18.20
N GLY A 279 1.66 26.51 17.67
CA GLY A 279 0.68 27.28 18.44
C GLY A 279 1.29 28.34 19.37
N VAL A 280 2.40 28.98 18.97
CA VAL A 280 3.00 30.07 19.74
C VAL A 280 2.49 31.42 19.22
N ASP A 281 1.21 31.68 19.49
CA ASP A 281 0.46 32.85 19.05
C ASP A 281 0.28 33.91 20.15
N THR A 282 0.49 33.53 21.41
CA THR A 282 0.37 34.41 22.57
C THR A 282 1.65 34.43 23.40
N ILE A 283 1.94 35.59 24.00
CA ILE A 283 3.09 35.75 24.91
C ILE A 283 3.01 34.80 26.10
N THR A 284 1.80 34.56 26.63
CA THR A 284 1.57 33.64 27.74
C THR A 284 1.99 32.23 27.37
N ARG A 285 1.57 31.76 26.18
CA ARG A 285 1.95 30.43 25.71
C ARG A 285 3.44 30.30 25.46
N ALA A 286 4.07 31.33 24.89
CA ALA A 286 5.52 31.36 24.71
C ALA A 286 6.28 31.30 26.04
N ALA A 287 5.77 31.98 27.07
CA ALA A 287 6.35 31.97 28.41
C ALA A 287 6.22 30.60 29.10
N GLU A 288 5.06 29.96 29.02
CA GLU A 288 4.85 28.59 29.53
C GLU A 288 5.84 27.60 28.91
N LEU A 289 6.03 27.69 27.59
CA LEU A 289 6.98 26.84 26.87
C LEU A 289 8.43 27.12 27.28
N ALA A 290 8.79 28.40 27.46
CA ALA A 290 10.12 28.75 27.94
C ALA A 290 10.40 28.17 29.34
N GLU A 291 9.41 28.21 30.23
CA GLU A 291 9.47 27.62 31.57
C GLU A 291 9.58 26.09 31.50
N GLU A 292 8.80 25.46 30.61
CA GLU A 292 8.88 24.02 30.38
C GLU A 292 10.28 23.58 29.92
N TYR A 293 10.92 24.35 29.02
CA TYR A 293 12.28 24.07 28.59
C TYR A 293 13.28 24.08 29.75
N VAL A 294 13.18 25.10 30.62
CA VAL A 294 14.04 25.23 31.80
C VAL A 294 13.82 24.05 32.74
N ASN A 295 12.57 23.68 33.00
CA ASN A 295 12.24 22.57 33.89
C ASN A 295 12.76 21.22 33.37
N ARG A 296 12.67 20.95 32.07
CA ARG A 296 13.21 19.71 31.49
C ARG A 296 14.74 19.62 31.63
N ARG A 297 15.45 20.73 31.35
CA ARG A 297 16.91 20.79 31.47
C ARG A 297 17.39 20.74 32.93
N ALA A 298 16.61 21.31 33.85
CA ALA A 298 16.88 21.22 35.28
C ALA A 298 16.72 19.78 35.82
N LEU A 299 15.79 19.00 35.27
CA LEU A 299 15.63 17.57 35.59
C LEU A 299 16.75 16.69 35.01
N GLU A 300 17.35 17.12 33.89
CA GLU A 300 18.45 16.43 33.20
C GLU A 300 19.85 16.78 33.79
N GLY A 301 19.93 17.65 34.79
CA GLY A 301 21.17 17.92 35.54
C GLY A 301 22.20 18.82 34.85
N GLU A 302 21.82 19.57 33.81
CA GLU A 302 22.71 20.56 33.20
C GLU A 302 22.54 21.95 33.84
N ASP A 303 23.62 22.46 34.45
CA ASP A 303 23.72 23.82 34.96
C ASP A 303 23.42 24.84 33.85
N VAL A 304 22.32 25.57 33.99
CA VAL A 304 21.99 26.70 33.11
C VAL A 304 22.99 27.83 33.40
N PRO A 305 23.71 28.38 32.40
CA PRO A 305 24.66 29.47 32.64
C PRO A 305 23.97 30.68 33.27
N ARG A 306 24.31 30.96 34.53
CA ARG A 306 23.89 32.15 35.26
C ARG A 306 24.48 33.40 34.60
N ARG A 307 23.63 34.13 33.87
CA ARG A 307 23.79 35.51 33.36
C ARG A 307 25.18 36.14 33.56
N GLU A 308 25.99 36.18 32.50
CA GLU A 308 26.90 37.30 32.33
C GLU A 308 26.08 38.49 31.80
N ILE A 309 25.81 39.45 32.69
CA ILE A 309 25.33 40.76 32.31
C ILE A 309 26.45 41.39 31.47
N SER A 310 26.32 41.32 30.15
CA SER A 310 27.15 42.09 29.23
C SER A 310 27.08 43.56 29.64
N LYS A 311 28.24 44.09 30.02
CA LYS A 311 28.46 45.50 30.35
C LYS A 311 28.44 46.32 29.06
N TYR A 312 27.30 46.35 28.36
CA TYR A 312 27.04 47.48 27.48
C TYR A 312 26.89 48.70 28.36
N ARG A 313 27.88 49.61 28.30
CA ARG A 313 27.77 50.97 28.83
C ARG A 313 26.47 51.56 28.28
N ALA A 314 25.46 51.65 29.13
CA ALA A 314 24.34 52.54 28.88
C ALA A 314 24.91 53.96 28.90
N ASP A 315 25.11 54.54 27.72
CA ASP A 315 25.22 55.99 27.63
C ASP A 315 23.95 56.56 28.25
N LYS A 316 24.13 57.32 29.34
CA LYS A 316 23.02 57.95 30.06
C LYS A 316 22.22 58.80 29.05
N PRO A 317 20.87 58.74 29.07
CA PRO A 317 20.07 59.60 28.20
C PRO A 317 20.36 61.09 28.50
N PRO A 318 20.26 61.99 27.51
CA PRO A 318 20.51 63.41 27.72
C PRO A 318 19.58 63.96 28.81
N ARG A 319 20.14 64.72 29.74
CA ARG A 319 19.39 65.36 30.82
C ARG A 319 18.64 66.58 30.27
N TRP A 320 17.32 66.49 30.18
CA TRP A 320 16.47 67.64 29.87
C TRP A 320 16.32 68.53 31.10
N THR A 321 16.43 69.85 30.95
CA THR A 321 15.97 70.81 31.96
C THR A 321 14.49 71.11 31.75
N LYS A 322 13.80 71.61 32.79
CA LYS A 322 12.35 71.89 32.81
C LYS A 322 11.83 72.92 31.78
N SER A 323 12.67 73.37 30.84
CA SER A 323 12.31 74.33 29.78
C SER A 323 12.61 73.85 28.35
N GLY A 324 12.94 72.57 28.13
CA GLY A 324 12.83 71.95 26.81
C GLY A 324 13.85 72.35 25.74
N ARG A 325 15.05 72.83 26.09
CA ARG A 325 16.15 73.07 25.12
C ARG A 325 17.37 72.19 25.38
N TYR A 326 17.99 71.69 24.31
CA TYR A 326 19.18 70.85 24.30
C TYR A 326 20.45 71.64 24.67
N MET A 327 21.31 71.09 25.55
CA MET A 327 22.64 71.62 25.84
C MET A 327 23.73 70.77 25.17
N PRO A 328 24.60 71.35 24.32
CA PRO A 328 25.80 70.69 23.84
C PRO A 328 26.84 70.58 24.96
N LYS A 329 27.63 69.49 24.99
CA LYS A 329 28.81 69.38 25.86
C LYS A 329 29.93 70.26 25.32
N GLU A 330 30.21 71.37 25.99
CA GLU A 330 31.43 72.16 25.77
C GLU A 330 32.62 71.58 26.56
N GLY A 331 33.73 71.35 25.84
CA GLY A 331 35.12 71.60 26.27
C GLY A 331 35.78 70.64 27.28
N LEU A 332 36.84 69.97 26.83
CA LEU A 332 38.12 69.86 27.56
C LEU A 332 39.25 69.51 26.57
N ASP A 333 39.76 70.57 25.94
CA ASP A 333 41.15 71.00 25.81
C ASP A 333 42.23 70.15 25.11
N SER A 334 42.61 70.71 23.95
CA SER A 334 43.95 71.02 23.44
C SER A 334 45.22 70.72 24.30
N LYS A 335 46.19 70.08 23.64
CA LYS A 335 47.67 70.29 23.63
C LYS A 335 48.21 69.27 22.60
N GLY A 336 48.87 69.57 21.48
CA GLY A 336 49.85 70.61 21.16
C GLY A 336 51.24 69.95 21.00
N SER A 337 51.91 70.19 19.85
CA SER A 337 53.31 69.82 19.50
C SER A 337 53.48 68.45 18.80
N GLY A 338 54.14 68.28 17.66
CA GLY A 338 54.95 69.17 16.83
C GLY A 338 55.57 68.39 15.65
N ASP A 339 55.65 69.06 14.51
CA ASP A 339 56.55 68.93 13.35
C ASP A 339 57.49 67.70 13.21
N LYS A 340 57.42 67.00 12.06
CA LYS A 340 58.61 66.60 11.28
C LYS A 340 58.27 66.17 9.86
N LYS A 341 58.63 67.06 8.91
CA LYS A 341 59.01 66.76 7.52
C LYS A 341 59.73 65.42 7.34
N LYS A 342 59.36 64.67 6.29
CA LYS A 342 60.35 64.15 5.32
C LYS A 342 59.71 63.76 3.98
N ARG A 343 60.04 64.57 2.96
CA ARG A 343 60.11 64.20 1.54
C ARG A 343 61.12 63.05 1.34
N LYS A 344 60.79 62.11 0.44
CA LYS A 344 61.63 61.58 -0.67
C LYS A 344 60.81 60.51 -1.41
N LYS A 345 60.38 60.76 -2.66
CA LYS A 345 61.06 60.34 -3.92
C LYS A 345 61.34 58.83 -3.95
N ASN A 346 60.67 58.08 -4.81
CA ASN A 346 60.87 58.08 -6.26
C ASN A 346 59.55 57.92 -7.01
#